data_AF-A0A3B0PL03-F1
#
_entry.id   AF-A0A3B0PL03-F1
#
_cell.length_a   1.000
_cell.length_b   1.000
_cell.length_c   1.000
_cell.angle_alpha   90.00
_cell.angle_beta   90.00
_cell.angle_gamma   90.00
#
_symmetry.space_group_name_H-M   'P 1'
#
loop_
_entity.id
_entity.type
_entity.pdbx_description
1 polymer ?
#
loop_
_entity_poly.entity_id
_entity_poly.type
_entity_poly.pdbx_seq_one_letter_code
_entity_poly.pdbx_strand_id
1 'polypeptide(L)'
;MIGIVLYFTLFKKTGPQELSINELVSRIQLSANDDSDKIYFESIVFNPFKNEITTLYVKDTTRVSYITYGKLVEVKEYLSEPNKAILDALKSGSNSGYLTSVSAPEQSIFVSILISLIPTILIVIVLW
;
A
#
# COMPACT_ATOMS: atom_id res chain seq x y z
N MET A 1 2.62 -26.89 -26.14
CA MET A 1 2.63 -27.10 -24.67
C MET A 1 3.82 -26.42 -23.98
N ILE A 2 5.06 -26.60 -24.47
CA ILE A 2 6.28 -25.99 -23.88
C ILE A 2 6.19 -24.44 -23.75
N GLY A 3 5.61 -23.75 -24.72
CA GLY A 3 5.43 -22.28 -24.66
C GLY A 3 4.49 -21.79 -23.55
N ILE A 4 3.45 -22.56 -23.20
CA ILE A 4 2.52 -22.23 -22.10
C ILE A 4 3.22 -22.41 -20.76
N VAL A 5 4.00 -23.48 -20.61
CA VAL A 5 4.81 -23.73 -19.41
C VAL A 5 5.84 -22.61 -19.22
N LEU A 6 6.55 -22.21 -20.29
CA LEU A 6 7.48 -21.07 -20.28
C LEU A 6 6.80 -19.74 -19.92
N TYR A 7 5.58 -19.51 -20.38
CA TYR A 7 4.83 -18.31 -20.03
C TYR A 7 4.51 -18.26 -18.52
N PHE A 8 4.05 -19.36 -17.93
CA PHE A 8 3.75 -19.39 -16.49
C PHE A 8 5.01 -19.38 -15.61
N THR A 9 6.16 -19.86 -16.08
CA THR A 9 7.42 -19.80 -15.31
C THR A 9 8.09 -18.43 -15.43
N LEU A 10 8.05 -17.79 -16.59
CA LEU A 10 8.70 -16.48 -16.81
C LEU A 10 7.85 -15.31 -16.31
N PHE A 11 6.52 -15.42 -16.32
CA PHE A 11 5.60 -14.33 -15.95
C PHE A 11 4.87 -14.55 -14.62
N LYS A 12 5.34 -15.48 -13.77
CA LYS A 12 4.92 -15.54 -12.37
C LYS A 12 5.42 -14.28 -11.66
N LYS A 13 4.65 -13.19 -11.78
CA LYS A 13 4.73 -12.08 -10.82
C LYS A 13 4.33 -12.67 -9.49
N THR A 14 5.32 -12.99 -8.65
CA THR A 14 5.09 -13.17 -7.23
C THR A 14 4.37 -11.93 -6.76
N GLY A 15 3.10 -12.11 -6.36
CA GLY A 15 2.34 -11.03 -5.75
C GLY A 15 3.07 -10.49 -4.52
N PRO A 16 2.68 -9.30 -4.04
CA PRO A 16 3.22 -8.77 -2.80
C PRO A 16 3.06 -9.82 -1.69
N GLN A 17 4.13 -10.03 -0.93
CA GLN A 17 4.11 -10.97 0.19
C GLN A 17 3.35 -10.32 1.35
N GLU A 18 2.50 -11.09 2.01
CA GLU A 18 1.79 -10.58 3.17
C GLU A 18 2.73 -10.50 4.37
N LEU A 19 2.68 -9.38 5.10
CA LEU A 19 3.34 -9.20 6.38
C LEU A 19 2.30 -8.78 7.43
N SER A 20 2.47 -9.30 8.64
CA SER A 20 1.78 -8.79 9.81
C SER A 20 2.24 -7.38 10.17
N ILE A 21 1.41 -6.65 10.93
CA ILE A 21 1.76 -5.32 11.45
C ILE A 21 3.07 -5.36 12.25
N ASN A 22 3.27 -6.39 13.07
CA ASN A 22 4.47 -6.54 13.90
C ASN A 22 5.74 -6.71 13.05
N GLU A 23 5.65 -7.48 11.96
CA GLU A 23 6.79 -7.66 11.05
C GLU A 23 7.09 -6.37 10.28
N LEU A 24 6.07 -5.62 9.88
CA LEU A 24 6.25 -4.32 9.25
C LEU A 24 6.93 -3.34 10.22
N VAL A 25 6.45 -3.24 11.46
CA VAL A 25 7.05 -2.40 12.51
C VAL A 25 8.51 -2.79 12.76
N SER A 26 8.78 -4.09 12.90
CA SER A 26 10.14 -4.61 13.07
C SER A 26 11.06 -4.21 11.92
N ARG A 27 10.59 -4.31 10.67
CA ARG A 27 11.36 -3.89 9.49
C ARG A 27 11.57 -2.38 9.42
N ILE A 28 10.56 -1.57 9.78
CA ILE A 28 10.71 -0.11 9.88
C ILE A 28 11.80 0.24 10.90
N GLN A 29 11.80 -0.41 12.07
CA GLN A 29 12.83 -0.20 13.09
C GLN A 29 14.21 -0.66 12.62
N LEU A 30 14.30 -1.81 11.93
CA LEU A 30 15.57 -2.29 11.38
C LEU A 30 16.13 -1.33 10.34
N SER A 31 15.30 -0.83 9.42
CA SER A 31 15.70 0.14 8.42
C SER A 31 16.08 1.49 9.02
N ALA A 32 15.32 1.98 10.01
CA ALA A 32 15.60 3.25 10.66
C ALA A 32 16.92 3.27 11.44
N ASN A 33 17.40 2.11 11.87
CA ASN A 33 18.66 1.96 12.61
C ASN A 33 19.82 1.44 11.73
N ASP A 34 19.61 1.27 10.42
CA ASP A 34 20.66 0.79 9.52
C ASP A 34 21.48 1.97 8.98
N ASP A 35 22.59 2.28 9.65
CA ASP A 35 23.55 3.31 9.19
C ASP A 35 24.28 2.92 7.88
N SER A 36 24.12 1.68 7.41
CA SER A 36 24.80 1.17 6.22
C SER A 36 24.03 1.39 4.92
N ASP A 37 22.80 1.91 4.99
CA ASP A 37 21.87 2.11 3.86
C ASP A 37 21.61 0.86 3.02
N LYS A 38 21.90 -0.32 3.57
CA LYS A 38 21.65 -1.61 2.91
C LYS A 38 20.21 -2.03 3.08
N ILE A 39 19.53 -1.51 4.09
CA ILE A 39 18.18 -1.91 4.45
C ILE A 39 17.29 -0.69 4.56
N TYR A 40 16.42 -0.48 3.57
CA TYR A 40 15.55 0.70 3.55
C TYR A 40 14.24 0.41 2.82
N PHE A 41 13.30 1.34 2.93
CA PHE A 41 12.05 1.35 2.18
C PHE A 41 12.16 2.36 1.04
N GLU A 42 11.93 1.89 -0.19
CA GLU A 42 11.85 2.76 -1.36
C GLU A 42 10.48 3.45 -1.43
N SER A 43 9.42 2.76 -0.99
CA SER A 43 8.09 3.34 -0.86
C SER A 43 7.29 2.71 0.27
N ILE A 44 6.46 3.54 0.90
CA ILE A 44 5.39 3.14 1.80
C ILE A 44 4.12 3.81 1.31
N VAL A 45 3.18 3.02 0.79
CA VAL A 45 1.91 3.49 0.24
C VAL A 45 0.80 2.98 1.13
N PHE A 46 0.09 3.88 1.80
CA PHE A 46 -1.08 3.50 2.58
C PHE A 46 -2.36 3.74 1.79
N ASN A 47 -3.30 2.82 1.91
CA ASN A 47 -4.61 2.92 1.30
C ASN A 47 -5.68 2.88 2.40
N PRO A 48 -6.26 4.04 2.76
CA PRO A 48 -7.22 4.11 3.85
C PRO A 48 -8.57 3.45 3.51
N PHE A 49 -8.88 3.23 2.22
CA PHE A 49 -10.14 2.62 1.80
C PHE A 49 -10.14 1.10 1.90
N LYS A 50 -8.96 0.49 1.76
CA LYS A 50 -8.78 -0.96 1.89
C LYS A 50 -8.13 -1.37 3.21
N ASN A 51 -7.71 -0.42 4.04
CA ASN A 51 -6.88 -0.68 5.23
C ASN A 51 -5.67 -1.55 4.86
N GLU A 52 -4.95 -1.17 3.81
CA GLU A 52 -3.75 -1.87 3.36
C GLU A 52 -2.58 -0.89 3.30
N ILE A 53 -1.39 -1.39 3.60
CA ILE A 53 -0.12 -0.68 3.48
C ILE A 53 0.73 -1.53 2.54
N THR A 54 1.07 -0.97 1.38
CA THR A 54 1.97 -1.59 0.42
C THR A 54 3.34 -0.97 0.59
N THR A 55 4.37 -1.79 0.71
CA THR A 55 5.74 -1.30 0.89
C THR A 55 6.70 -1.94 -0.10
N LEU A 56 7.63 -1.16 -0.64
CA LEU A 56 8.76 -1.67 -1.40
C LEU A 56 10.00 -1.67 -0.52
N TYR A 57 10.34 -2.83 0.02
CA TYR A 57 11.46 -3.02 0.93
C TYR A 57 12.70 -3.48 0.17
N VAL A 58 13.84 -2.85 0.46
CA VAL A 58 15.13 -3.14 -0.15
C VAL A 58 16.06 -3.67 0.92
N LYS A 59 16.67 -4.83 0.65
CA LYS A 59 17.73 -5.40 1.47
C LYS A 59 18.90 -5.83 0.59
N ASP A 60 20.05 -5.19 0.80
CA ASP A 60 21.26 -5.27 0.00
C ASP A 60 20.98 -4.90 -1.47
N THR A 61 20.58 -5.88 -2.28
CA THR A 61 20.21 -5.69 -3.70
C THR A 61 18.83 -6.26 -4.03
N THR A 62 18.18 -6.90 -3.06
CA THR A 62 16.90 -7.56 -3.24
C THR A 62 15.78 -6.59 -2.94
N ARG A 63 14.90 -6.38 -3.93
CA ARG A 63 13.66 -5.62 -3.78
C ARG A 63 12.50 -6.59 -3.55
N VAL A 64 11.74 -6.39 -2.48
CA VAL A 64 10.56 -7.19 -2.15
C VAL A 64 9.37 -6.27 -1.92
N SER A 65 8.27 -6.56 -2.59
CA SER A 65 7.00 -5.89 -2.34
C SER A 65 6.25 -6.63 -1.24
N TYR A 66 5.83 -5.90 -0.22
CA TYR A 66 5.01 -6.41 0.87
C TYR A 66 3.66 -5.71 0.91
N ILE A 67 2.66 -6.45 1.39
CA ILE A 67 1.35 -5.92 1.74
C ILE A 67 1.06 -6.23 3.21
N THR A 68 0.62 -5.23 3.95
CA THR A 68 0.18 -5.39 5.33
C THR A 68 -1.25 -4.88 5.45
N TYR A 69 -2.13 -5.69 6.00
CA TYR A 69 -3.50 -5.28 6.30
C TYR A 69 -3.56 -4.64 7.68
N GLY A 70 -4.03 -3.40 7.74
CA GLY A 70 -4.06 -2.57 8.93
C GLY A 70 -4.08 -1.09 8.59
N LYS A 71 -4.32 -0.26 9.62
CA LYS A 71 -4.26 1.20 9.48
C LYS A 71 -2.84 1.69 9.74
N LEU A 72 -2.43 2.75 9.04
CA LEU A 72 -1.13 3.40 9.31
C LEU A 72 -1.03 3.87 10.77
N VAL A 73 -2.15 4.26 11.38
CA VAL A 73 -2.21 4.65 12.80
C VAL A 73 -1.78 3.50 13.70
N GLU A 74 -2.25 2.27 13.44
CA GLU A 74 -1.90 1.09 14.23
C GLU A 74 -0.38 0.84 14.15
N VAL A 75 0.23 0.94 12.96
CA VAL A 75 1.69 0.83 12.81
C VAL A 75 2.43 1.90 13.63
N LYS A 76 1.93 3.14 13.63
CA LYS A 76 2.54 4.26 14.36
C LYS A 76 2.48 4.08 15.87
N GLU A 77 1.44 3.45 16.40
CA GLU A 77 1.28 3.20 17.84
C GLU A 77 2.37 2.26 18.41
N TYR A 78 2.93 1.38 17.58
CA TYR A 78 4.02 0.47 17.97
C TYR A 78 5.42 1.06 17.80
N LEU A 79 5.54 2.30 17.32
CA LEU A 79 6.82 2.98 17.12
C LEU A 79 7.00 4.07 18.18
N SER A 80 8.15 4.08 18.87
CA SER A 80 8.44 5.09 19.91
C SER A 80 8.52 6.52 19.37
N GLU A 81 9.08 6.69 18.16
CA GLU A 81 9.15 7.98 17.44
C GLU A 81 8.65 7.79 16.00
N PRO A 82 7.34 7.67 15.78
CA PRO A 82 6.78 7.09 14.55
C PRO A 82 7.16 7.87 13.29
N ASN A 83 7.09 9.20 13.33
CA ASN A 83 7.40 10.02 12.17
C ASN A 83 8.89 9.94 11.80
N LYS A 84 9.77 9.95 12.81
CA LYS A 84 11.21 9.87 12.61
C LYS A 84 11.61 8.48 12.12
N ALA A 85 11.14 7.43 12.77
CA ALA A 85 11.41 6.05 12.38
C ALA A 85 10.95 5.75 10.94
N ILE A 86 9.77 6.22 10.53
CA ILE A 86 9.31 6.05 9.14
C ILE A 86 10.17 6.87 8.17
N LEU A 87 10.52 8.11 8.51
CA LEU A 87 11.39 8.95 7.67
C LEU A 87 12.79 8.36 7.51
N ASP A 88 13.38 7.87 8.59
CA ASP A 88 14.72 7.26 8.57
C ASP A 88 14.69 5.92 7.84
N ALA A 89 13.61 5.14 8.01
CA ALA A 89 13.42 3.92 7.23
C ALA A 89 13.26 4.15 5.73
N LEU A 90 12.88 5.36 5.29
CA LEU A 90 12.76 5.75 3.88
C LEU A 90 14.06 6.33 3.30
N LYS A 91 15.11 6.52 4.11
CA LYS A 91 16.38 7.06 3.61
C LYS A 91 17.26 5.93 3.10
N SER A 92 17.83 6.16 1.93
CA SER A 92 19.09 5.56 1.50
C SER A 92 19.99 6.76 1.18
N GLY A 93 21.26 6.76 1.58
CA GLY A 93 22.19 7.91 1.59
C GLY A 93 22.27 8.82 0.35
N SER A 94 21.64 8.44 -0.77
CA SER A 94 21.45 9.27 -1.97
C SER A 94 20.03 9.29 -2.56
N ASN A 95 19.11 8.42 -2.11
CA ASN A 95 17.73 8.34 -2.58
C ASN A 95 16.76 8.37 -1.39
N SER A 96 15.95 9.43 -1.31
CA SER A 96 14.82 9.47 -0.38
C SER A 96 13.65 8.69 -0.99
N GLY A 97 13.26 7.59 -0.35
CA GLY A 97 11.98 6.94 -0.58
C GLY A 97 10.81 7.86 -0.24
N TYR A 98 9.61 7.46 -0.64
CA TYR A 98 8.42 8.29 -0.44
C TYR A 98 7.32 7.59 0.37
N LEU A 99 6.63 8.39 1.19
CA LEU A 99 5.41 8.03 1.89
C LEU A 99 4.23 8.71 1.19
N THR A 100 3.24 7.93 0.75
CA THR A 100 2.04 8.49 0.11
C THR A 100 0.77 7.76 0.49
N SER A 101 -0.37 8.46 0.33
CA SER A 101 -1.71 7.88 0.40
C SER A 101 -2.22 7.63 -1.00
N VAL A 102 -3.01 6.58 -1.21
CA VAL A 102 -3.86 6.56 -2.41
C VAL A 102 -4.90 7.68 -2.32
N SER A 103 -5.21 8.31 -3.45
CA SER A 103 -6.26 9.31 -3.56
C SER A 103 -7.63 8.71 -3.24
N ALA A 104 -8.56 9.57 -2.81
CA ALA A 104 -9.94 9.16 -2.62
C ALA A 104 -10.54 8.63 -3.93
N PRO A 105 -11.31 7.53 -3.90
CA PRO A 105 -12.00 7.06 -5.09
C PRO A 105 -12.99 8.13 -5.53
N GLU A 106 -12.86 8.57 -6.78
CA GLU A 106 -13.81 9.50 -7.38
C GLU A 106 -15.14 8.79 -7.64
N GLN A 107 -16.25 9.43 -7.25
CA GLN A 107 -17.57 8.89 -7.55
C GLN A 107 -17.78 8.92 -9.07
N SER A 108 -18.12 7.76 -9.64
CA SER A 108 -18.47 7.69 -11.07
C SER A 108 -19.66 8.60 -11.37
N ILE A 109 -19.50 9.47 -12.38
CA ILE A 109 -20.55 10.37 -12.88
C ILE A 109 -21.83 9.58 -13.19
N PHE A 110 -21.69 8.37 -13.74
CA PHE A 110 -22.82 7.51 -14.06
C PHE A 110 -23.60 7.05 -12.82
N VAL A 111 -22.88 6.67 -11.75
CA VAL A 111 -23.50 6.29 -10.47
C VAL A 111 -24.19 7.50 -9.84
N SER A 112 -23.58 8.68 -9.92
CA SER A 112 -24.17 9.93 -9.44
C SER A 112 -25.49 10.26 -10.17
N ILE A 113 -25.50 10.13 -11.50
CA ILE A 113 -26.71 10.33 -12.32
C ILE A 113 -27.80 9.33 -11.92
N LEU A 114 -27.49 8.05 -11.79
CA LEU A 114 -28.49 7.04 -11.40
C LEU A 114 -29.10 7.31 -10.03
N ILE A 115 -28.29 7.71 -9.04
CA ILE A 115 -28.79 8.08 -7.71
C ILE A 115 -29.68 9.34 -7.79
N SER A 116 -29.28 10.32 -8.62
CA SER A 116 -30.07 11.54 -8.81
C SER A 116 -31.43 11.31 -9.46
N LEU A 117 -31.61 10.19 -10.17
CA LEU A 117 -32.87 9.80 -10.81
C LEU A 117 -33.81 9.02 -9.88
N ILE A 118 -33.34 8.57 -8.70
CA ILE A 118 -34.18 7.83 -7.72
C ILE A 118 -35.43 8.63 -7.33
N PRO A 119 -35.36 9.94 -6.98
CA PRO A 119 -36.55 10.71 -6.65
C PRO A 119 -37.54 10.78 -7.82
N THR A 120 -37.05 10.93 -9.04
CA THR A 120 -37.88 11.01 -10.26
C THR A 120 -38.57 9.68 -10.55
N ILE A 121 -37.85 8.56 -10.42
CA ILE A 121 -38.41 7.21 -10.58
C ILE A 121 -39.47 6.94 -9.51
N LEU A 122 -39.22 7.31 -8.25
CA LEU A 122 -40.20 7.16 -7.18
C LEU A 122 -41.48 7.96 -7.44
N ILE A 123 -41.36 9.20 -7.93
CA ILE A 123 -42.52 10.02 -8.30
C ILE A 123 -43.33 9.33 -9.41
N VAL A 124 -42.67 8.80 -10.44
CA VAL A 124 -43.35 8.07 -11.53
C VAL A 124 -44.07 6.84 -10.99
N ILE A 125 -43.45 6.07 -10.10
CA ILE A 125 -44.06 4.86 -9.50
C ILE A 125 -45.25 5.20 -8.59
N VAL A 126 -45.22 6.33 -7.88
CA VAL A 126 -46.31 6.73 -6.97
C VAL A 126 -47.49 7.34 -7.72
N LEU A 127 -47.24 7.98 -8.86
CA LEU A 127 -48.26 8.65 -9.67
C LEU A 127 -48.94 7.73 -10.71
N TRP A 128 -48.48 6.49 -10.85
CA TRP A 128 -49.02 5.46 -11.75
C TRP A 128 -49.55 4.27 -10.96
#